data_AF-A0A7C3I0N9-F1
#
_entry.id   AF-A0A7C3I0N9-F1
#
_cell.length_a   1.000
_cell.length_b   1.000
_cell.length_c   1.000
_cell.angle_alpha   90.00
_cell.angle_beta   90.00
_cell.angle_gamma   90.00
#
_symmetry.space_group_name_H-M   'P 1'
#
loop_
_entity.id
_entity.type
_entity.pdbx_description
1 polymer ?
#
loop_
_entity_poly.entity_id
_entity_poly.type
_entity_poly.pdbx_seq_one_letter_code
_entity_poly.pdbx_strand_id
1 'polypeptide(L)'
;MRSNFKPLFLCLLSLLVINTSCKKDEEDIPEPVYPLFLVIVDNSLYTGISASLNTYVTETARGDSAAKVIEWSGTSAVQLRDTIESYFSKYRISGALLIGNIPYVRYEMYNWDKHEEFPCDLFYASPSTSWFDDDSDGIYDRNSGITIRYFISRIQGSVSEINSYFSKAGSYRSGNTGTIPKKALLFIDNDWSDFYASEKFNLNNIYSVVDVVKDTNETTRQKYIDCLSSGGAEYVMQLIHASYEKLYIQHLGAYQYVNQSDLVTLNPKARFYNLFNCSACNFEYENLGMYYVMKTSYGLAVMGTTKTGGNYYPQSFNNALAQGKTWGEAWVSWWNTGASALEAKWTMGLVLFGDPMLKVN
;
A
#
# COMPACT_ATOMS: atom_id res chain seq x y z
N MET A 1 -6.00 72.88 57.37
CA MET A 1 -6.80 71.75 56.86
C MET A 1 -6.56 71.65 55.36
N ARG A 2 -5.83 70.60 54.96
CA ARG A 2 -5.59 70.00 53.63
C ARG A 2 -5.74 70.86 52.36
N SER A 3 -4.57 71.07 51.74
CA SER A 3 -4.30 71.19 50.30
C SER A 3 -4.96 70.09 49.47
N ASN A 4 -5.25 70.36 48.19
CA ASN A 4 -4.97 69.44 47.09
C ASN A 4 -5.14 70.09 45.70
N PHE A 5 -4.00 70.45 45.12
CA PHE A 5 -3.76 70.49 43.68
C PHE A 5 -3.89 69.07 43.10
N LYS A 6 -4.50 68.92 41.91
CA LYS A 6 -4.20 67.80 41.00
C LYS A 6 -4.20 68.29 39.54
N PRO A 7 -3.14 68.03 38.76
CA PRO A 7 -3.03 68.40 37.36
C PRO A 7 -3.49 67.29 36.40
N LEU A 8 -3.73 67.70 35.15
CA LEU A 8 -3.81 66.89 33.93
C LEU A 8 -2.73 65.80 33.89
N PHE A 9 -3.09 64.57 33.52
CA PHE A 9 -2.14 63.58 33.03
C PHE A 9 -2.58 63.08 31.64
N LEU A 10 -1.74 63.45 30.67
CA LEU A 10 -1.72 63.01 29.29
C LEU A 10 -1.11 61.59 29.29
N CYS A 11 -1.86 60.57 28.86
CA CYS A 11 -1.29 59.23 28.65
C CYS A 11 -0.52 59.22 27.32
N LEU A 12 0.81 59.30 27.39
CA LEU A 12 1.68 58.86 26.29
C LEU A 12 1.69 57.32 26.27
N LEU A 13 1.16 56.73 25.20
CA LEU A 13 1.44 55.34 24.84
C LEU A 13 2.85 55.30 24.19
N SER A 14 3.83 54.74 24.90
CA SER A 14 5.10 54.32 24.31
C SER A 14 4.90 52.97 23.61
N LEU A 15 5.00 52.94 22.27
CA LEU A 15 5.15 51.69 21.52
C LEU A 15 6.50 51.07 21.87
N LEU A 16 6.47 49.95 22.59
CA LEU A 16 7.61 49.05 22.72
C LEU A 16 7.57 48.09 21.53
N VAL A 17 8.40 48.33 20.50
CA VAL A 17 8.62 47.38 19.42
C VAL A 17 9.54 46.29 19.96
N ILE A 18 8.94 45.20 20.44
CA ILE A 18 9.67 43.97 20.73
C ILE A 18 9.89 43.26 19.39
N ASN A 19 11.11 43.35 18.89
CA ASN A 19 11.56 42.67 17.69
C ASN A 19 12.00 41.24 18.08
N THR A 20 11.04 40.33 18.25
CA THR A 20 11.35 38.89 18.39
C THR A 20 11.46 38.28 17.01
N SER A 21 12.70 38.11 16.57
CA SER A 21 13.09 37.15 15.55
C SER A 21 12.57 35.77 15.95
N CYS A 22 11.43 35.36 15.40
CA CYS A 22 10.92 34.01 15.57
C CYS A 22 11.75 33.06 14.70
N LYS A 23 12.83 32.51 15.25
CA LYS A 23 13.29 31.20 14.80
C LYS A 23 12.17 30.22 15.18
N LYS A 24 11.66 29.50 14.19
CA LYS A 24 10.78 28.35 14.44
C LYS A 24 11.67 27.29 15.11
N ASP A 25 11.53 27.14 16.41
CA ASP A 25 12.06 25.98 17.10
C ASP A 25 11.25 24.75 16.62
N GLU A 26 11.94 23.73 16.13
CA GLU A 26 11.36 22.48 15.61
C GLU A 26 10.80 21.55 16.72
N GLU A 27 10.77 21.99 17.99
CA GLU A 27 10.54 21.11 19.13
C GLU A 27 9.12 21.11 19.73
N ASP A 28 8.20 21.98 19.29
CA ASP A 28 6.82 22.02 19.83
C ASP A 28 5.76 21.48 18.84
N ILE A 29 5.99 20.29 18.30
CA ILE A 29 4.91 19.49 17.69
C ILE A 29 4.24 18.72 18.84
N PRO A 30 2.93 18.91 19.11
CA PRO A 30 2.22 18.13 20.12
C PRO A 30 2.51 16.64 19.92
N GLU A 31 2.91 15.94 21.00
CA GLU A 31 3.08 14.49 21.01
C GLU A 31 1.86 13.85 20.32
N PRO A 32 2.03 13.11 19.21
CA PRO A 32 0.91 12.60 18.45
C PRO A 32 0.09 11.67 19.34
N VAL A 33 -1.18 12.03 19.55
CA VAL A 33 -2.17 11.20 20.24
C VAL A 33 -2.55 10.05 19.30
N TYR A 34 -1.67 9.06 19.20
CA TYR A 34 -1.78 7.71 18.61
C TYR A 34 -2.92 7.38 17.60
N PRO A 35 -2.65 6.64 16.49
CA PRO A 35 -1.37 6.12 15.99
C PRO A 35 -0.73 6.95 14.86
N LEU A 36 0.60 6.99 14.83
CA LEU A 36 1.40 7.69 13.80
C LEU A 36 1.56 6.84 12.53
N PHE A 37 1.38 7.43 11.35
CA PHE A 37 1.68 6.82 10.05
C PHE A 37 3.00 7.37 9.50
N LEU A 38 3.92 6.51 9.08
CA LEU A 38 5.20 6.94 8.52
C LEU A 38 5.13 7.05 7.00
N VAL A 39 5.77 8.08 6.46
CA VAL A 39 6.02 8.21 5.03
C VAL A 39 7.53 8.33 4.83
N ILE A 40 8.14 7.28 4.32
CA ILE A 40 9.58 7.18 4.14
C ILE A 40 9.89 7.39 2.67
N VAL A 41 10.61 8.45 2.36
CA VAL A 41 10.84 8.91 0.99
C VAL A 41 12.31 8.90 0.66
N ASP A 42 12.67 8.29 -0.48
CA ASP A 42 14.00 8.42 -1.07
C ASP A 42 14.34 9.90 -1.23
N ASN A 43 15.42 10.34 -0.58
CA ASN A 43 15.78 11.76 -0.50
C ASN A 43 15.97 12.41 -1.88
N SER A 44 16.33 11.62 -2.90
CA SER A 44 16.51 12.10 -4.26
C SER A 44 15.20 12.56 -4.92
N LEU A 45 14.06 12.05 -4.45
CA LEU A 45 12.73 12.40 -4.94
C LEU A 45 12.08 13.54 -4.15
N TYR A 46 12.47 13.74 -2.89
CA TYR A 46 11.75 14.59 -1.94
C TYR A 46 11.52 16.01 -2.46
N THR A 47 12.56 16.66 -3.00
CA THR A 47 12.44 18.02 -3.54
C THR A 47 11.36 18.10 -4.63
N GLY A 48 11.30 17.12 -5.52
CA GLY A 48 10.37 17.10 -6.66
C GLY A 48 8.92 16.75 -6.29
N ILE A 49 8.68 16.12 -5.14
CA ILE A 49 7.35 15.68 -4.71
C ILE A 49 6.83 16.38 -3.45
N SER A 50 7.64 17.19 -2.77
CA SER A 50 7.33 17.77 -1.46
C SER A 50 5.95 18.46 -1.40
N ALA A 51 5.56 19.20 -2.42
CA ALA A 51 4.26 19.89 -2.46
C ALA A 51 3.06 18.91 -2.47
N SER A 52 3.11 17.87 -3.31
CA SER A 52 2.04 16.87 -3.39
C SER A 52 2.08 15.95 -2.17
N LEU A 53 3.26 15.61 -1.67
CA LEU A 53 3.46 14.85 -0.44
C LEU A 53 2.89 15.56 0.78
N ASN A 54 3.12 16.88 0.92
CA ASN A 54 2.53 17.68 2.00
C ASN A 54 1.00 17.69 1.94
N THR A 55 0.44 17.76 0.73
CA THR A 55 -1.01 17.65 0.53
C THR A 55 -1.51 16.27 0.96
N TYR A 56 -0.86 15.20 0.49
CA TYR A 56 -1.17 13.82 0.85
C TYR A 56 -1.12 13.58 2.38
N VAL A 57 -0.07 14.06 3.05
CA VAL A 57 0.10 13.95 4.50
C VAL A 57 -1.03 14.67 5.23
N THR A 58 -1.40 15.88 4.80
CA THR A 58 -2.51 16.66 5.39
C THR A 58 -3.86 15.98 5.18
N GLU A 59 -4.07 15.31 4.04
CA GLU A 59 -5.30 14.59 3.75
C GLU A 59 -5.41 13.24 4.49
N THR A 60 -4.27 12.63 4.77
CA THR A 60 -4.17 11.31 5.43
C THR A 60 -4.17 11.44 6.96
N ALA A 61 -3.58 12.51 7.50
CA ALA A 61 -3.65 12.87 8.91
C ALA A 61 -4.98 13.59 9.20
N ARG A 62 -6.07 12.83 9.37
CA ARG A 62 -7.40 13.36 9.74
C ARG A 62 -7.98 12.59 10.92
N GLY A 63 -8.61 13.32 11.84
CA GLY A 63 -9.10 12.77 13.10
C GLY A 63 -7.93 12.60 14.09
N ASP A 64 -7.78 11.40 14.64
CA ASP A 64 -6.79 11.10 15.67
C ASP A 64 -5.47 10.53 15.09
N SER A 65 -5.28 10.53 13.76
CA SER A 65 -4.04 10.06 13.13
C SER A 65 -3.10 11.20 12.76
N ALA A 66 -1.81 11.00 13.02
CA ALA A 66 -0.74 11.87 12.54
C ALA A 66 0.05 11.15 11.44
N ALA A 67 0.71 11.90 10.55
CA ALA A 67 1.65 11.35 9.59
C ALA A 67 3.01 12.07 9.70
N LYS A 68 4.11 11.31 9.62
CA LYS A 68 5.48 11.83 9.67
C LYS A 68 6.26 11.44 8.43
N VAL A 69 6.83 12.45 7.77
CA VAL A 69 7.74 12.26 6.65
C VAL A 69 9.16 12.02 7.18
N ILE A 70 9.85 11.03 6.62
CA ILE A 70 11.26 10.73 6.86
C ILE A 70 11.94 10.69 5.49
N GLU A 71 12.84 11.63 5.25
CA GLU A 71 13.75 11.56 4.11
C GLU A 71 14.81 10.50 4.38
N TRP A 72 14.90 9.52 3.48
CA TRP A 72 15.78 8.38 3.61
C TRP A 72 16.90 8.45 2.58
N SER A 73 18.14 8.49 3.06
CA SER A 73 19.35 8.48 2.24
C SER A 73 20.21 7.23 2.48
N GLY A 74 19.74 6.30 3.32
CA GLY A 74 20.47 5.09 3.67
C GLY A 74 20.31 3.99 2.63
N THR A 75 21.31 3.12 2.51
CA THR A 75 21.27 1.95 1.60
C THR A 75 21.02 0.62 2.34
N SER A 76 21.03 0.62 3.67
CA SER A 76 20.86 -0.58 4.48
C SER A 76 19.40 -0.81 4.84
N ALA A 77 18.85 -1.95 4.40
CA ALA A 77 17.54 -2.41 4.84
C ALA A 77 17.48 -2.64 6.36
N VAL A 78 18.56 -3.14 6.96
CA VAL A 78 18.63 -3.34 8.42
C VAL A 78 18.48 -2.01 9.17
N GLN A 79 19.23 -0.98 8.77
CA GLN A 79 19.12 0.35 9.38
C GLN A 79 17.72 0.97 9.20
N LEU A 80 17.08 0.73 8.05
CA LEU A 80 15.71 1.16 7.82
C LEU A 80 14.72 0.45 8.75
N ARG A 81 14.86 -0.87 8.92
CA ARG A 81 14.04 -1.63 9.86
C ARG A 81 14.21 -1.10 11.28
N ASP A 82 15.44 -0.93 11.75
CA ASP A 82 15.73 -0.40 13.08
C ASP A 82 15.12 0.99 13.29
N THR A 83 15.14 1.83 12.24
CA THR A 83 14.48 3.14 12.26
C THR A 83 12.97 2.98 12.43
N ILE A 84 12.30 2.16 11.61
CA ILE A 84 10.84 1.92 11.71
C ILE A 84 10.48 1.35 13.09
N GLU A 85 11.25 0.39 13.59
CA GLU A 85 11.02 -0.24 14.90
C GLU A 85 11.18 0.76 16.06
N SER A 86 12.11 1.72 15.95
CA SER A 86 12.26 2.79 16.95
C SER A 86 11.01 3.67 17.03
N TYR A 87 10.42 4.01 15.87
CA TYR A 87 9.17 4.76 15.80
C TYR A 87 7.98 3.94 16.32
N PHE A 88 7.92 2.64 16.01
CA PHE A 88 6.91 1.76 16.58
C PHE A 88 7.00 1.69 18.10
N SER A 89 8.20 1.55 18.65
CA SER A 89 8.44 1.46 20.09
C SER A 89 8.04 2.74 20.82
N LYS A 90 8.29 3.90 20.21
CA LYS A 90 7.98 5.22 20.81
C LYS A 90 6.52 5.66 20.61
N TYR A 91 5.98 5.48 19.41
CA TYR A 91 4.71 6.10 19.00
C TYR A 91 3.64 5.12 18.53
N ARG A 92 3.88 3.79 18.60
CA ARG A 92 2.93 2.75 18.17
C ARG A 92 2.34 3.04 16.79
N ILE A 93 3.22 3.08 15.78
CA ILE A 93 2.82 3.41 14.41
C ILE A 93 1.76 2.46 13.85
N SER A 94 0.90 2.97 12.97
CA SER A 94 -0.05 2.15 12.21
C SER A 94 0.62 1.41 11.05
N GLY A 95 1.69 1.98 10.49
CA GLY A 95 2.48 1.44 9.39
C GLY A 95 3.31 2.49 8.68
N ALA A 96 3.88 2.09 7.54
CA ALA A 96 4.70 2.97 6.70
C ALA A 96 4.37 2.83 5.21
N LEU A 97 4.46 3.96 4.49
CA LEU A 97 4.54 4.01 3.04
C LEU A 97 5.98 4.32 2.62
N LEU A 98 6.57 3.42 1.83
CA LEU A 98 7.91 3.52 1.25
C LEU A 98 7.80 4.11 -0.16
N ILE A 99 8.52 5.20 -0.43
CA ILE A 99 8.44 5.95 -1.69
C ILE A 99 9.80 6.00 -2.36
N GLY A 100 9.89 5.46 -3.57
CA GLY A 100 11.10 5.50 -4.39
C GLY A 100 12.03 4.31 -4.17
N ASN A 101 13.33 4.51 -4.37
CA ASN A 101 14.33 3.45 -4.27
C ASN A 101 14.71 3.18 -2.80
N ILE A 102 13.74 2.70 -2.03
CA ILE A 102 13.93 2.31 -0.64
C ILE A 102 14.52 0.89 -0.60
N PRO A 103 15.60 0.65 0.18
CA PRO A 103 16.24 -0.66 0.25
C PRO A 103 15.27 -1.75 0.71
N TYR A 104 15.61 -3.00 0.44
CA TYR A 104 14.85 -4.19 0.84
C TYR A 104 15.82 -5.34 1.04
N VAL A 105 15.31 -6.46 1.55
CA VAL A 105 16.05 -7.72 1.67
C VAL A 105 15.45 -8.74 0.71
N ARG A 106 16.26 -9.70 0.27
CA ARG A 106 15.75 -10.89 -0.42
C ARG A 106 15.53 -12.00 0.60
N TYR A 107 14.57 -12.86 0.31
CA TYR A 107 14.32 -14.10 1.04
C TYR A 107 14.36 -15.26 0.04
N GLU A 108 14.88 -16.40 0.48
CA GLU A 108 14.92 -17.61 -0.31
C GLU A 108 14.24 -18.79 0.37
N MET A 109 13.71 -19.70 -0.44
CA MET A 109 13.09 -20.93 0.03
C MET A 109 13.00 -21.96 -1.08
N TYR A 110 12.99 -23.23 -0.69
CA TYR A 110 12.68 -24.33 -1.60
C TYR A 110 11.18 -24.66 -1.54
N ASN A 111 10.44 -24.39 -2.60
CA ASN A 111 9.01 -24.67 -2.72
C ASN A 111 8.62 -25.06 -4.15
N TRP A 112 7.55 -25.84 -4.28
CA TRP A 112 7.09 -26.36 -5.59
C TRP A 112 8.23 -27.04 -6.38
N ASP A 113 9.05 -27.82 -5.67
CA ASP A 113 10.22 -28.54 -6.20
C ASP A 113 11.27 -27.64 -6.87
N LYS A 114 11.34 -26.37 -6.44
CA LYS A 114 12.26 -25.36 -6.97
C LYS A 114 12.77 -24.44 -5.86
N HIS A 115 14.01 -23.98 -6.03
CA HIS A 115 14.56 -22.87 -5.27
C HIS A 115 14.06 -21.55 -5.88
N GLU A 116 13.67 -20.62 -5.02
CA GLU A 116 13.16 -19.30 -5.42
C GLU A 116 13.68 -18.23 -4.46
N GLU A 117 14.17 -17.12 -5.02
CA GLU A 117 14.62 -15.92 -4.31
C GLU A 117 13.74 -14.73 -4.71
N PHE A 118 13.35 -13.91 -3.74
CA PHE A 118 12.43 -12.80 -4.00
C PHE A 118 12.58 -11.67 -2.99
N PRO A 119 12.22 -10.43 -3.35
CA PRO A 119 12.28 -9.32 -2.42
C PRO A 119 11.15 -9.42 -1.37
N CYS A 120 11.44 -9.02 -0.13
CA CYS A 120 10.57 -9.25 1.03
C CYS A 120 10.41 -8.02 1.92
N ASP A 121 9.27 -7.33 1.81
CA ASP A 121 8.94 -6.18 2.67
C ASP A 121 8.38 -6.61 4.06
N LEU A 122 8.07 -7.91 4.28
CA LEU A 122 7.69 -8.41 5.61
C LEU A 122 8.81 -8.24 6.64
N PHE A 123 10.06 -8.15 6.16
CA PHE A 123 11.22 -7.78 6.96
C PHE A 123 11.01 -6.50 7.76
N TYR A 124 10.26 -5.55 7.21
CA TYR A 124 9.96 -4.28 7.88
C TYR A 124 8.73 -4.37 8.78
N ALA A 125 7.74 -5.18 8.43
CA ALA A 125 6.40 -5.20 9.04
C ALA A 125 6.30 -6.05 10.32
N SER A 126 7.34 -6.86 10.60
CA SER A 126 7.37 -7.85 11.66
C SER A 126 8.42 -7.51 12.73
N PRO A 127 8.16 -6.53 13.60
CA PRO A 127 9.12 -6.14 14.62
C PRO A 127 9.38 -7.31 15.57
N SER A 128 10.63 -7.46 16.02
CA SER A 128 11.11 -8.58 16.87
C SER A 128 11.27 -9.94 16.18
N THR A 129 10.98 -10.06 14.88
CA THR A 129 11.39 -11.25 14.14
C THR A 129 12.90 -11.25 13.93
N SER A 130 13.57 -12.33 14.34
CA SER A 130 14.96 -12.58 13.95
C SER A 130 15.00 -13.21 12.57
N TRP A 131 15.91 -12.74 11.72
CA TRP A 131 16.13 -13.22 10.36
C TRP A 131 17.54 -13.79 10.25
N PHE A 132 17.68 -14.92 9.57
CA PHE A 132 18.91 -15.70 9.50
C PHE A 132 19.22 -16.03 8.03
N ASP A 133 20.50 -15.92 7.72
CA ASP A 133 21.15 -16.30 6.47
C ASP A 133 22.11 -17.43 6.88
N ASP A 134 21.58 -18.65 6.85
CA ASP A 134 22.21 -19.84 7.41
C ASP A 134 23.34 -20.36 6.51
N ASP A 135 23.32 -20.05 5.22
CA ASP A 135 24.37 -20.43 4.26
C ASP A 135 25.32 -19.28 3.87
N SER A 136 25.07 -18.07 4.38
CA SER A 136 25.91 -16.87 4.28
C SER A 136 26.07 -16.33 2.85
N ASP A 137 25.03 -16.42 2.03
CA ASP A 137 25.01 -15.93 0.65
C ASP A 137 24.50 -14.48 0.52
N GLY A 138 24.02 -13.89 1.62
CA GLY A 138 23.44 -12.54 1.68
C GLY A 138 21.93 -12.49 1.50
N ILE A 139 21.25 -13.63 1.44
CA ILE A 139 19.80 -13.80 1.31
C ILE A 139 19.28 -14.50 2.57
N TYR A 140 18.15 -14.03 3.11
CA TYR A 140 17.58 -14.69 4.29
C TYR A 140 16.82 -15.96 3.91
N ASP A 141 17.11 -17.09 4.52
CA ASP A 141 16.42 -18.38 4.30
C ASP A 141 15.54 -18.81 5.48
N ARG A 142 15.75 -18.21 6.67
CA ARG A 142 15.03 -18.56 7.89
C ARG A 142 14.66 -17.35 8.73
N ASN A 143 13.55 -17.47 9.47
CA ASN A 143 13.11 -16.49 10.45
C ASN A 143 12.56 -17.15 11.73
N SER A 144 12.50 -16.41 12.83
CA SER A 144 12.00 -16.89 14.13
C SER A 144 10.46 -16.94 14.26
N GLY A 145 9.74 -16.79 13.15
CA GLY A 145 8.30 -16.60 13.11
C GLY A 145 7.92 -15.14 12.83
N ILE A 146 7.00 -14.95 11.87
CA ILE A 146 6.52 -13.64 11.46
C ILE A 146 5.33 -13.22 12.33
N THR A 147 5.46 -12.06 12.97
CA THR A 147 4.41 -11.41 13.75
C THR A 147 4.21 -9.97 13.28
N ILE A 148 3.23 -9.78 12.39
CA ILE A 148 2.91 -8.46 11.86
C ILE A 148 2.30 -7.56 12.94
N ARG A 149 2.88 -6.37 13.11
CA ARG A 149 2.37 -5.34 14.03
C ARG A 149 1.80 -4.12 13.33
N TYR A 150 2.27 -3.85 12.13
CA TYR A 150 1.89 -2.69 11.34
C TYR A 150 2.06 -3.02 9.86
N PHE A 151 1.39 -2.28 8.98
CA PHE A 151 1.51 -2.52 7.54
C PHE A 151 2.73 -1.82 6.95
N ILE A 152 3.24 -2.38 5.85
CA ILE A 152 4.24 -1.75 5.00
C ILE A 152 3.69 -1.75 3.58
N SER A 153 3.70 -0.59 2.93
CA SER A 153 3.32 -0.46 1.53
C SER A 153 4.36 0.33 0.75
N ARG A 154 4.43 0.12 -0.55
CA ARG A 154 5.44 0.71 -1.43
C ARG A 154 4.83 1.36 -2.66
N ILE A 155 5.42 2.47 -3.10
CA ILE A 155 5.26 3.01 -4.44
C ILE A 155 6.64 3.34 -5.02
N GLN A 156 6.83 3.05 -6.30
CA GLN A 156 8.06 3.33 -7.04
C GLN A 156 7.73 3.98 -8.38
N GLY A 157 8.49 5.01 -8.73
CA GLY A 157 8.31 5.75 -9.97
C GLY A 157 9.14 7.02 -9.98
N SER A 158 9.09 7.71 -11.11
CA SER A 158 9.65 9.05 -11.26
C SER A 158 8.87 10.09 -10.46
N VAL A 159 9.45 11.28 -10.30
CA VAL A 159 8.80 12.43 -9.66
C VAL A 159 7.42 12.73 -10.25
N SER A 160 7.27 12.68 -11.58
CA SER A 160 5.99 12.95 -12.25
C SER A 160 4.94 11.89 -11.95
N GLU A 161 5.34 10.61 -11.91
CA GLU A 161 4.45 9.49 -11.61
C GLU A 161 3.97 9.52 -10.16
N ILE A 162 4.87 9.83 -9.22
CA ILE A 162 4.51 9.95 -7.80
C ILE A 162 3.60 11.15 -7.55
N ASN A 163 3.89 12.30 -8.17
CA ASN A 163 3.00 13.46 -8.10
C ASN A 163 1.61 13.15 -8.69
N SER A 164 1.56 12.44 -9.81
CA SER A 164 0.30 11.99 -10.44
C SER A 164 -0.45 11.02 -9.53
N TYR A 165 0.28 10.11 -8.89
CA TYR A 165 -0.25 9.15 -7.93
C TYR A 165 -0.92 9.85 -6.73
N PHE A 166 -0.23 10.81 -6.10
CA PHE A 166 -0.82 11.57 -5.01
C PHE A 166 -2.03 12.39 -5.44
N SER A 167 -2.01 12.98 -6.63
CA SER A 167 -3.18 13.70 -7.17
C SER A 167 -4.39 12.78 -7.31
N LYS A 168 -4.24 11.55 -7.81
CA LYS A 168 -5.38 10.62 -7.92
C LYS A 168 -5.84 10.06 -6.57
N ALA A 169 -4.92 9.81 -5.63
CA ALA A 169 -5.26 9.40 -4.28
C ALA A 169 -6.06 10.49 -3.53
N GLY A 170 -5.65 11.76 -3.63
CA GLY A 170 -6.38 12.89 -3.05
C GLY A 170 -7.74 13.12 -3.71
N SER A 171 -7.82 12.95 -5.04
CA SER A 171 -9.09 12.96 -5.76
C SER A 171 -10.04 11.89 -5.23
N TYR A 172 -9.53 10.68 -4.94
CA TYR A 172 -10.34 9.60 -4.37
C TYR A 172 -10.87 9.96 -2.99
N ARG A 173 -9.99 10.44 -2.11
CA ARG A 173 -10.35 10.83 -0.73
C ARG A 173 -11.38 11.95 -0.68
N SER A 174 -11.32 12.89 -1.62
CA SER A 174 -12.26 14.02 -1.70
C SER A 174 -13.56 13.68 -2.42
N GLY A 175 -13.72 12.46 -2.96
CA GLY A 175 -14.87 12.08 -3.77
C GLY A 175 -14.86 12.65 -5.19
N ASN A 176 -13.82 13.41 -5.58
CA ASN A 176 -13.65 14.01 -6.91
C ASN A 176 -13.00 13.04 -7.90
N THR A 177 -13.40 11.77 -7.88
CA THR A 177 -12.93 10.77 -8.84
C THR A 177 -14.02 10.46 -9.84
N GLY A 178 -13.66 10.30 -11.11
CA GLY A 178 -14.61 9.87 -12.15
C GLY A 178 -15.40 8.62 -11.73
N THR A 179 -16.58 8.45 -12.29
CA THR A 179 -17.52 7.38 -11.90
C THR A 179 -16.96 6.01 -12.25
N ILE A 180 -16.43 5.30 -11.25
CA ILE A 180 -16.20 3.85 -11.29
C ILE A 180 -17.37 3.19 -10.53
N PRO A 181 -18.00 2.13 -11.05
CA PRO A 181 -19.07 1.45 -10.34
C PRO A 181 -18.61 0.90 -8.99
N LYS A 182 -19.41 1.14 -7.94
CA LYS A 182 -19.23 0.57 -6.59
C LYS A 182 -19.63 -0.91 -6.58
N LYS A 183 -18.83 -1.73 -7.21
CA LYS A 183 -18.98 -3.18 -7.29
C LYS A 183 -17.61 -3.85 -7.22
N ALA A 184 -17.61 -5.14 -6.91
CA ALA A 184 -16.43 -5.98 -7.08
C ALA A 184 -16.49 -6.79 -8.38
N LEU A 185 -15.32 -7.02 -8.97
CA LEU A 185 -15.07 -8.04 -9.98
C LEU A 185 -14.23 -9.14 -9.37
N LEU A 186 -14.68 -10.38 -9.49
CA LEU A 186 -13.92 -11.59 -9.18
C LEU A 186 -13.67 -12.34 -10.49
N PHE A 187 -12.44 -12.26 -10.99
CA PHE A 187 -12.01 -12.93 -12.23
C PHE A 187 -11.18 -14.17 -11.88
N ILE A 188 -11.76 -15.35 -12.07
CA ILE A 188 -11.17 -16.64 -11.72
C ILE A 188 -10.86 -17.38 -13.01
N ASP A 189 -9.58 -17.51 -13.36
CA ASP A 189 -9.15 -18.26 -14.52
C ASP A 189 -9.07 -19.76 -14.24
N ASN A 190 -9.26 -20.55 -15.30
CA ASN A 190 -9.26 -22.01 -15.40
C ASN A 190 -9.01 -22.80 -14.10
N ASP A 191 -7.75 -22.92 -13.68
CA ASP A 191 -7.29 -23.81 -12.60
C ASP A 191 -8.01 -23.61 -11.26
N TRP A 192 -8.60 -22.45 -11.03
CA TRP A 192 -9.29 -22.12 -9.78
C TRP A 192 -10.81 -22.12 -9.90
N SER A 193 -11.35 -22.19 -11.13
CA SER A 193 -12.78 -22.07 -11.41
C SER A 193 -13.64 -23.10 -10.68
N ASP A 194 -13.17 -24.35 -10.65
CA ASP A 194 -13.83 -25.46 -9.96
C ASP A 194 -13.63 -25.41 -8.43
N PHE A 195 -12.43 -25.06 -7.97
CA PHE A 195 -12.11 -25.02 -6.53
C PHE A 195 -12.90 -23.95 -5.77
N TYR A 196 -13.22 -22.84 -6.44
CA TYR A 196 -13.89 -21.69 -5.83
C TYR A 196 -15.25 -21.40 -6.46
N ALA A 197 -15.93 -22.43 -6.96
CA ALA A 197 -17.16 -22.30 -7.73
C ALA A 197 -18.26 -21.48 -7.03
N SER A 198 -18.36 -21.49 -5.70
CA SER A 198 -19.37 -20.72 -4.95
C SER A 198 -18.79 -19.54 -4.15
N GLU A 199 -17.47 -19.38 -4.14
CA GLU A 199 -16.81 -18.43 -3.25
C GLU A 199 -16.83 -17.01 -3.81
N LYS A 200 -17.25 -16.06 -2.98
CA LYS A 200 -17.12 -14.62 -3.23
C LYS A 200 -16.09 -13.96 -2.32
N PHE A 201 -15.40 -14.75 -1.49
CA PHE A 201 -14.38 -14.29 -0.55
C PHE A 201 -14.83 -13.12 0.33
N ASN A 202 -16.11 -13.09 0.74
CA ASN A 202 -16.74 -12.00 1.50
C ASN A 202 -16.76 -10.63 0.80
N LEU A 203 -16.52 -10.55 -0.52
CA LEU A 203 -16.69 -9.31 -1.27
C LEU A 203 -18.13 -8.78 -1.22
N ASN A 204 -19.10 -9.69 -1.06
CA ASN A 204 -20.51 -9.35 -0.86
C ASN A 204 -20.83 -8.69 0.50
N ASN A 205 -19.86 -8.64 1.42
CA ASN A 205 -19.98 -7.84 2.64
C ASN A 205 -19.58 -6.38 2.41
N ILE A 206 -18.81 -6.11 1.35
CA ILE A 206 -18.39 -4.76 0.94
C ILE A 206 -19.37 -4.21 -0.10
N TYR A 207 -19.72 -5.01 -1.10
CA TYR A 207 -20.49 -4.59 -2.27
C TYR A 207 -21.79 -5.38 -2.44
N SER A 208 -22.87 -4.69 -2.80
CA SER A 208 -24.13 -5.33 -3.17
C SER A 208 -24.06 -6.08 -4.50
N VAL A 209 -23.12 -5.70 -5.38
CA VAL A 209 -22.87 -6.33 -6.67
C VAL A 209 -21.44 -6.88 -6.69
N VAL A 210 -21.34 -8.18 -6.97
CA VAL A 210 -20.07 -8.89 -7.19
C VAL A 210 -20.20 -9.65 -8.50
N ASP A 211 -19.55 -9.14 -9.55
CA ASP A 211 -19.48 -9.81 -10.85
C ASP A 211 -18.45 -10.94 -10.76
N VAL A 212 -18.85 -12.16 -11.08
CA VAL A 212 -17.97 -13.33 -11.03
C VAL A 212 -17.79 -13.86 -12.45
N VAL A 213 -16.57 -13.80 -12.96
CA VAL A 213 -16.18 -14.39 -14.25
C VAL A 213 -15.32 -15.61 -13.94
N LYS A 214 -15.85 -16.80 -14.24
CA LYS A 214 -15.19 -18.08 -13.91
C LYS A 214 -15.46 -19.22 -14.89
N ASP A 215 -16.42 -19.05 -15.81
CA ASP A 215 -16.66 -20.06 -16.84
C ASP A 215 -15.42 -20.09 -17.76
N THR A 216 -14.80 -21.25 -17.89
CA THR A 216 -13.55 -21.42 -18.64
C THR A 216 -13.73 -21.14 -20.14
N ASN A 217 -14.97 -21.16 -20.64
CA ASN A 217 -15.31 -20.72 -21.99
C ASN A 217 -15.41 -19.19 -22.10
N GLU A 218 -15.62 -18.48 -20.99
CA GLU A 218 -15.71 -17.01 -20.94
C GLU A 218 -14.41 -16.34 -20.49
N THR A 219 -13.55 -17.02 -19.72
CA THR A 219 -12.27 -16.48 -19.23
C THR A 219 -11.29 -16.30 -20.39
N THR A 220 -11.39 -15.14 -21.05
CA THR A 220 -10.53 -14.74 -22.17
C THR A 220 -9.85 -13.41 -21.88
N ARG A 221 -8.77 -13.12 -22.59
CA ARG A 221 -8.14 -11.79 -22.60
C ARG A 221 -9.15 -10.69 -22.94
N GLN A 222 -10.01 -10.93 -23.93
CA GLN A 222 -11.01 -9.94 -24.33
C GLN A 222 -12.03 -9.70 -23.22
N LYS A 223 -12.55 -10.76 -22.59
CA LYS A 223 -13.45 -10.63 -21.44
C LYS A 223 -12.81 -9.85 -20.30
N TYR A 224 -11.55 -10.13 -19.98
CA TYR A 224 -10.78 -9.39 -18.97
C TYR A 224 -10.72 -7.89 -19.30
N ILE A 225 -10.38 -7.55 -20.56
CA ILE A 225 -10.35 -6.18 -21.07
C ILE A 225 -11.73 -5.51 -20.97
N ASP A 226 -12.79 -6.20 -21.38
CA ASP A 226 -14.16 -5.65 -21.40
C ASP A 226 -14.66 -5.36 -19.98
N CYS A 227 -14.37 -6.27 -19.04
CA CYS A 227 -14.68 -6.10 -17.62
C CYS A 227 -14.03 -4.84 -17.03
N LEU A 228 -12.80 -4.49 -17.44
CA LEU A 228 -12.04 -3.38 -16.86
C LEU A 228 -12.16 -2.06 -17.63
N SER A 229 -12.39 -2.09 -18.94
CA SER A 229 -12.49 -0.88 -19.79
C SER A 229 -13.92 -0.35 -19.90
N SER A 230 -14.88 -1.25 -20.08
CA SER A 230 -16.28 -0.91 -20.34
C SER A 230 -17.12 -1.01 -19.07
N GLY A 231 -16.93 -2.08 -18.29
CA GLY A 231 -17.62 -2.28 -17.02
C GLY A 231 -17.01 -1.47 -15.87
N GLY A 232 -15.71 -1.66 -15.63
CA GLY A 232 -15.01 -1.16 -14.44
C GLY A 232 -15.50 -1.83 -13.14
N ALA A 233 -14.70 -1.75 -12.09
CA ALA A 233 -15.07 -2.19 -10.75
C ALA A 233 -14.21 -1.45 -9.73
N GLU A 234 -14.76 -1.06 -8.59
CA GLU A 234 -13.94 -0.43 -7.56
C GLU A 234 -12.89 -1.40 -7.00
N TYR A 235 -13.29 -2.65 -6.78
CA TYR A 235 -12.42 -3.72 -6.31
C TYR A 235 -12.32 -4.83 -7.35
N VAL A 236 -11.10 -5.24 -7.69
CA VAL A 236 -10.82 -6.37 -8.57
C VAL A 236 -10.04 -7.42 -7.79
N MET A 237 -10.63 -8.61 -7.62
CA MET A 237 -9.91 -9.80 -7.19
C MET A 237 -9.68 -10.66 -8.42
N GLN A 238 -8.44 -11.11 -8.64
CA GLN A 238 -8.11 -11.95 -9.77
C GLN A 238 -7.25 -13.14 -9.36
N LEU A 239 -7.65 -14.32 -9.83
CA LEU A 239 -6.94 -15.58 -9.71
C LEU A 239 -6.56 -15.98 -11.13
N ILE A 240 -5.36 -15.59 -11.54
CA ILE A 240 -4.85 -15.79 -12.91
C ILE A 240 -3.38 -16.15 -12.80
N HIS A 241 -2.87 -17.07 -13.62
CA HIS A 241 -1.44 -17.29 -13.68
C HIS A 241 -0.71 -16.03 -14.13
N ALA A 242 0.48 -15.80 -13.60
CA ALA A 242 1.23 -14.59 -13.88
C ALA A 242 2.74 -14.81 -13.77
N SER A 243 3.47 -13.89 -14.37
CA SER A 243 4.82 -13.51 -13.97
C SER A 243 4.76 -12.04 -13.55
N TYR A 244 5.90 -11.45 -13.18
CA TYR A 244 5.94 -10.00 -12.94
C TYR A 244 5.49 -9.20 -14.17
N GLU A 245 5.76 -9.69 -15.39
CA GLU A 245 5.54 -9.00 -16.67
C GLU A 245 4.11 -9.07 -17.22
N LYS A 246 3.42 -10.20 -17.01
CA LYS A 246 2.16 -10.49 -17.72
C LYS A 246 1.27 -11.49 -17.02
N LEU A 247 -0.02 -11.39 -17.30
CA LEU A 247 -1.04 -12.37 -16.97
C LEU A 247 -1.11 -13.44 -18.08
N TYR A 248 -1.35 -14.68 -17.69
CA TYR A 248 -1.51 -15.85 -18.54
C TYR A 248 -2.95 -16.34 -18.37
N ILE A 249 -3.84 -15.90 -19.27
CA ILE A 249 -5.26 -16.27 -19.25
C ILE A 249 -5.42 -17.49 -20.14
N GLN A 250 -5.85 -18.61 -19.57
CA GLN A 250 -6.03 -19.85 -20.31
C GLN A 250 -7.41 -19.93 -20.95
N HIS A 251 -7.43 -20.17 -22.27
CA HIS A 251 -8.66 -20.35 -23.02
C HIS A 251 -8.50 -21.42 -24.10
N LEU A 252 -9.39 -22.43 -24.10
CA LEU A 252 -9.42 -23.54 -25.06
C LEU A 252 -8.05 -24.22 -25.27
N GLY A 253 -7.29 -24.41 -24.19
CA GLY A 253 -5.99 -25.09 -24.21
C GLY A 253 -4.81 -24.21 -24.63
N ALA A 254 -5.00 -22.91 -24.86
CA ALA A 254 -3.94 -21.95 -25.17
C ALA A 254 -3.89 -20.78 -24.17
N TYR A 255 -2.74 -20.14 -24.04
CA TYR A 255 -2.58 -18.93 -23.23
C TYR A 255 -2.76 -17.67 -24.07
N GLN A 256 -3.53 -16.72 -23.54
CA GLN A 256 -3.65 -15.35 -23.99
C GLN A 256 -3.01 -14.43 -22.95
N TYR A 257 -2.35 -13.36 -23.40
CA TYR A 257 -1.50 -12.54 -22.52
C TYR A 257 -2.04 -11.13 -22.34
N VAL A 258 -1.97 -10.62 -21.11
CA VAL A 258 -2.08 -9.17 -20.81
C VAL A 258 -0.75 -8.74 -20.20
N ASN A 259 0.01 -7.96 -20.95
CA ASN A 259 1.31 -7.44 -20.50
C ASN A 259 1.13 -6.14 -19.72
N GLN A 260 2.14 -5.76 -18.95
CA GLN A 260 2.18 -4.44 -18.29
C GLN A 260 1.89 -3.27 -19.24
N SER A 261 2.48 -3.27 -20.44
CA SER A 261 2.25 -2.22 -21.44
C SER A 261 0.81 -2.18 -21.96
N ASP A 262 0.11 -3.32 -21.98
CA ASP A 262 -1.33 -3.36 -22.29
C ASP A 262 -2.12 -2.59 -21.24
N LEU A 263 -1.71 -2.60 -19.95
CA LEU A 263 -2.41 -1.89 -18.87
C LEU A 263 -2.38 -0.37 -19.05
N VAL A 264 -1.32 0.18 -19.62
CA VAL A 264 -1.21 1.61 -19.92
C VAL A 264 -2.24 2.01 -20.98
N THR A 265 -2.35 1.20 -22.03
CA THR A 265 -3.29 1.45 -23.15
C THR A 265 -4.73 1.18 -22.74
N LEU A 266 -4.95 0.08 -22.01
CA LEU A 266 -6.25 -0.33 -21.47
C LEU A 266 -6.79 0.68 -20.47
N ASN A 267 -5.90 1.28 -19.67
CA ASN A 267 -6.20 2.14 -18.54
C ASN A 267 -7.37 1.61 -17.68
N PRO A 268 -7.21 0.43 -17.02
CA PRO A 268 -8.26 -0.24 -16.28
C PRO A 268 -9.04 0.69 -15.34
N LYS A 269 -10.38 0.70 -15.46
CA LYS A 269 -11.28 1.43 -14.56
C LYS A 269 -11.49 0.67 -13.26
N ALA A 270 -10.40 0.46 -12.53
CA ALA A 270 -10.42 -0.18 -11.23
C ALA A 270 -9.42 0.43 -10.25
N ARG A 271 -9.79 0.42 -8.96
CA ARG A 271 -9.11 1.18 -7.90
C ARG A 271 -8.28 0.29 -6.99
N PHE A 272 -8.87 -0.80 -6.52
CA PHE A 272 -8.25 -1.72 -5.58
C PHE A 272 -8.08 -3.09 -6.22
N TYR A 273 -6.90 -3.69 -6.05
CA TYR A 273 -6.58 -4.98 -6.66
C TYR A 273 -6.08 -5.97 -5.62
N ASN A 274 -6.69 -7.15 -5.61
CA ASN A 274 -6.19 -8.31 -4.90
C ASN A 274 -5.71 -9.34 -5.94
N LEU A 275 -4.39 -9.46 -6.04
CA LEU A 275 -3.70 -10.20 -7.08
C LEU A 275 -3.27 -11.57 -6.55
N PHE A 276 -4.11 -12.58 -6.76
CA PHE A 276 -3.67 -13.97 -6.73
C PHE A 276 -3.00 -14.28 -8.07
N ASN A 277 -1.78 -13.78 -8.21
CA ASN A 277 -1.01 -13.81 -9.44
C ASN A 277 0.48 -13.97 -9.10
N CYS A 278 1.08 -15.09 -9.51
CA CYS A 278 2.48 -15.39 -9.23
C CYS A 278 3.41 -14.24 -9.65
N SER A 279 4.24 -13.79 -8.72
CA SER A 279 5.28 -12.77 -8.92
C SER A 279 4.81 -11.43 -9.51
N ALA A 280 3.49 -11.18 -9.59
CA ALA A 280 2.94 -9.97 -10.22
C ALA A 280 3.34 -8.67 -9.51
N CYS A 281 3.86 -8.77 -8.29
CA CYS A 281 4.37 -7.68 -7.48
C CYS A 281 5.88 -7.80 -7.20
N ASN A 282 6.65 -8.55 -7.99
CA ASN A 282 8.11 -8.60 -7.81
C ASN A 282 8.71 -7.23 -8.18
N PHE A 283 9.03 -6.44 -7.14
CA PHE A 283 9.48 -5.06 -7.28
C PHE A 283 10.99 -4.89 -7.50
N GLU A 284 11.74 -5.98 -7.72
CA GLU A 284 13.07 -5.89 -8.33
C GLU A 284 12.99 -5.53 -9.82
N TYR A 285 11.81 -5.77 -10.42
CA TYR A 285 11.52 -5.51 -11.82
C TYR A 285 10.35 -4.53 -11.96
N GLU A 286 10.19 -4.00 -13.18
CA GLU A 286 8.89 -3.51 -13.60
C GLU A 286 7.86 -4.64 -13.46
N ASN A 287 6.75 -4.38 -12.77
CA ASN A 287 5.78 -5.41 -12.37
C ASN A 287 4.33 -4.94 -12.56
N LEU A 288 3.42 -5.90 -12.77
CA LEU A 288 1.99 -5.64 -12.98
C LEU A 288 1.37 -4.81 -11.85
N GLY A 289 1.68 -5.15 -10.59
CA GLY A 289 1.14 -4.44 -9.41
C GLY A 289 1.47 -2.95 -9.43
N MET A 290 2.74 -2.61 -9.65
CA MET A 290 3.18 -1.22 -9.75
C MET A 290 2.60 -0.53 -10.99
N TYR A 291 2.41 -1.25 -12.10
CA TYR A 291 1.73 -0.69 -13.29
C TYR A 291 0.28 -0.31 -12.99
N TYR A 292 -0.50 -1.17 -12.33
CA TYR A 292 -1.86 -0.81 -11.90
C TYR A 292 -1.86 0.46 -11.04
N VAL A 293 -0.93 0.57 -10.09
CA VAL A 293 -0.89 1.68 -9.13
C VAL A 293 -0.27 2.95 -9.69
N MET A 294 0.75 2.90 -10.53
CA MET A 294 1.53 4.09 -10.93
C MET A 294 1.30 4.52 -12.38
N LYS A 295 0.92 3.58 -13.26
CA LYS A 295 0.85 3.81 -14.72
C LYS A 295 -0.58 3.87 -15.26
N THR A 296 -1.59 3.77 -14.40
CA THR A 296 -3.02 3.93 -14.77
C THR A 296 -3.62 5.17 -14.09
N SER A 297 -4.73 5.66 -14.64
CA SER A 297 -5.46 6.81 -14.08
C SER A 297 -6.25 6.46 -12.82
N TYR A 298 -6.51 5.18 -12.53
CA TYR A 298 -7.52 4.77 -11.55
C TYR A 298 -6.99 3.89 -10.42
N GLY A 299 -5.94 3.10 -10.63
CA GLY A 299 -5.43 2.20 -9.59
C GLY A 299 -4.86 2.96 -8.39
N LEU A 300 -5.19 2.50 -7.19
CA LEU A 300 -4.87 3.17 -5.93
C LEU A 300 -4.15 2.26 -4.94
N ALA A 301 -4.53 0.98 -4.86
CA ALA A 301 -3.81 0.04 -4.02
C ALA A 301 -3.88 -1.38 -4.57
N VAL A 302 -2.82 -2.14 -4.30
CA VAL A 302 -2.65 -3.55 -4.67
C VAL A 302 -2.24 -4.33 -3.42
N MET A 303 -2.78 -5.54 -3.28
CA MET A 303 -2.20 -6.63 -2.47
C MET A 303 -1.79 -7.74 -3.44
N GLY A 304 -0.57 -8.25 -3.34
CA GLY A 304 -0.07 -9.31 -4.22
C GLY A 304 1.20 -9.94 -3.70
N THR A 305 1.89 -10.70 -4.55
CA THR A 305 3.09 -11.47 -4.19
C THR A 305 4.29 -11.13 -5.07
N THR A 306 5.48 -11.10 -4.48
CA THR A 306 6.77 -10.94 -5.16
C THR A 306 7.32 -12.24 -5.74
N LYS A 307 6.71 -13.37 -5.37
CA LYS A 307 7.14 -14.72 -5.74
C LYS A 307 5.97 -15.60 -6.18
N THR A 308 6.25 -16.85 -6.54
CA THR A 308 5.25 -17.85 -6.89
C THR A 308 4.18 -17.98 -5.80
N GLY A 309 2.92 -18.14 -6.19
CA GLY A 309 1.76 -18.22 -5.30
C GLY A 309 0.81 -17.01 -5.44
N GLY A 310 0.04 -16.76 -4.39
CA GLY A 310 -0.97 -15.70 -4.36
C GLY A 310 -1.63 -15.54 -3.00
N ASN A 311 -2.53 -14.55 -2.90
CA ASN A 311 -3.23 -14.21 -1.66
C ASN A 311 -4.29 -15.26 -1.30
N TYR A 312 -3.93 -16.28 -0.53
CA TYR A 312 -4.89 -17.28 -0.05
C TYR A 312 -5.81 -16.73 1.05
N TYR A 313 -7.07 -17.15 0.98
CA TYR A 313 -8.11 -16.87 1.97
C TYR A 313 -8.24 -15.39 2.39
N PRO A 314 -8.59 -14.47 1.47
CA PRO A 314 -8.71 -13.04 1.79
C PRO A 314 -10.03 -12.68 2.50
N GLN A 315 -10.79 -13.65 3.02
CA GLN A 315 -12.07 -13.43 3.69
C GLN A 315 -11.95 -12.45 4.88
N SER A 316 -10.93 -12.60 5.72
CA SER A 316 -10.71 -11.71 6.86
C SER A 316 -10.21 -10.32 6.45
N PHE A 317 -9.43 -10.24 5.37
CA PHE A 317 -9.05 -8.97 4.73
C PHE A 317 -10.31 -8.22 4.26
N ASN A 318 -11.15 -8.88 3.47
CA ASN A 318 -12.36 -8.29 2.92
C ASN A 318 -13.39 -7.94 4.01
N ASN A 319 -13.48 -8.74 5.07
CA ASN A 319 -14.32 -8.41 6.22
C ASN A 319 -13.84 -7.16 6.97
N ALA A 320 -12.52 -6.99 7.15
CA ALA A 320 -11.98 -5.78 7.77
C ALA A 320 -12.29 -4.55 6.91
N LEU A 321 -12.16 -4.65 5.58
CA LEU A 321 -12.57 -3.59 4.66
C LEU A 321 -14.07 -3.25 4.78
N ALA A 322 -14.94 -4.26 4.85
CA ALA A 322 -16.38 -4.07 5.04
C ALA A 322 -16.72 -3.36 6.36
N GLN A 323 -15.86 -3.49 7.38
CA GLN A 323 -15.96 -2.79 8.67
C GLN A 323 -15.36 -1.38 8.62
N GLY A 324 -14.97 -0.89 7.45
CA GLY A 324 -14.42 0.45 7.26
C GLY A 324 -12.96 0.60 7.69
N LYS A 325 -12.20 -0.50 7.77
CA LYS A 325 -10.74 -0.47 7.94
C LYS A 325 -10.05 -0.01 6.66
N THR A 326 -8.88 0.62 6.81
CA THR A 326 -8.04 0.94 5.65
C THR A 326 -7.46 -0.32 5.00
N TRP A 327 -6.95 -0.19 3.78
CA TRP A 327 -6.28 -1.26 3.04
C TRP A 327 -5.15 -1.90 3.85
N GLY A 328 -4.32 -1.07 4.50
CA GLY A 328 -3.25 -1.52 5.38
C GLY A 328 -3.75 -2.17 6.68
N GLU A 329 -4.75 -1.58 7.35
CA GLU A 329 -5.35 -2.17 8.55
C GLU A 329 -5.98 -3.54 8.25
N ALA A 330 -6.65 -3.66 7.10
CA ALA A 330 -7.23 -4.92 6.63
C ALA A 330 -6.16 -5.99 6.39
N TRP A 331 -5.00 -5.60 5.86
CA TRP A 331 -3.86 -6.50 5.67
C TRP A 331 -3.30 -7.02 6.99
N VAL A 332 -3.12 -6.14 7.99
CA VAL A 332 -2.70 -6.53 9.35
C VAL A 332 -3.73 -7.47 9.99
N SER A 333 -5.03 -7.18 9.82
CA SER A 333 -6.11 -8.04 10.31
C SER A 333 -6.06 -9.43 9.66
N TRP A 334 -5.87 -9.48 8.33
CA TRP A 334 -5.75 -10.73 7.59
C TRP A 334 -4.55 -11.56 8.05
N TRP A 335 -3.40 -10.91 8.28
CA TRP A 335 -2.21 -11.61 8.75
C TRP A 335 -2.47 -12.30 10.09
N ASN A 336 -3.04 -11.56 11.04
CA ASN A 336 -3.21 -12.00 12.42
C ASN A 336 -4.40 -12.94 12.66
N THR A 337 -5.26 -13.15 11.65
CA THR A 337 -6.46 -14.00 11.79
C THR A 337 -6.52 -15.15 10.78
N GLY A 338 -5.83 -15.03 9.64
CA GLY A 338 -5.82 -16.04 8.58
C GLY A 338 -4.41 -16.44 8.18
N ALA A 339 -3.57 -15.48 7.77
CA ALA A 339 -2.28 -15.79 7.16
C ALA A 339 -1.30 -16.48 8.11
N SER A 340 -1.36 -16.20 9.41
CA SER A 340 -0.47 -16.80 10.41
C SER A 340 -0.62 -18.33 10.52
N ALA A 341 -1.73 -18.89 10.03
CA ALA A 341 -1.94 -20.34 9.97
C ALA A 341 -1.45 -20.97 8.65
N LEU A 342 -1.04 -20.15 7.68
CA LEU A 342 -0.54 -20.61 6.39
C LEU A 342 0.97 -20.84 6.43
N GLU A 343 1.42 -21.81 5.63
CA GLU A 343 2.83 -22.06 5.41
C GLU A 343 3.52 -20.87 4.73
N ALA A 344 4.82 -20.69 5.00
CA ALA A 344 5.62 -19.58 4.48
C ALA A 344 5.58 -19.46 2.95
N LYS A 345 5.41 -20.57 2.23
CA LYS A 345 5.24 -20.59 0.77
C LYS A 345 4.05 -19.76 0.28
N TRP A 346 3.04 -19.51 1.12
CA TRP A 346 1.90 -18.67 0.75
C TRP A 346 2.05 -17.22 1.17
N THR A 347 2.86 -16.93 2.18
CA THR A 347 2.83 -15.64 2.87
C THR A 347 4.09 -14.81 2.71
N MET A 348 5.27 -15.43 2.55
CA MET A 348 6.56 -14.73 2.68
C MET A 348 6.81 -13.66 1.60
N GLY A 349 6.18 -13.80 0.43
CA GLY A 349 6.31 -12.84 -0.67
C GLY A 349 5.23 -11.76 -0.69
N LEU A 350 4.34 -11.70 0.29
CA LEU A 350 3.16 -10.83 0.22
C LEU A 350 3.49 -9.38 0.53
N VAL A 351 2.95 -8.50 -0.31
CA VAL A 351 3.24 -7.06 -0.28
C VAL A 351 2.00 -6.23 -0.58
N LEU A 352 2.06 -4.97 -0.16
CA LEU A 352 1.10 -3.94 -0.51
C LEU A 352 1.76 -2.88 -1.40
N PHE A 353 1.10 -2.46 -2.47
CA PHE A 353 1.46 -1.24 -3.18
C PHE A 353 0.37 -0.18 -3.08
N GLY A 354 0.77 1.08 -3.22
CA GLY A 354 -0.14 2.22 -3.18
C GLY A 354 -0.34 2.78 -1.78
N ASP A 355 -1.51 3.35 -1.52
CA ASP A 355 -1.81 4.11 -0.31
C ASP A 355 -2.54 3.20 0.68
N PRO A 356 -1.86 2.74 1.75
CA PRO A 356 -2.43 1.80 2.70
C PRO A 356 -3.49 2.45 3.61
N MET A 357 -3.65 3.76 3.56
CA MET A 357 -4.60 4.52 4.37
C MET A 357 -5.93 4.74 3.65
N LEU A 358 -6.11 4.20 2.44
CA LEU A 358 -7.37 4.27 1.71
C LEU A 358 -8.36 3.22 2.22
N LYS A 359 -9.65 3.55 2.14
CA LYS A 359 -10.77 2.64 2.40
C LYS A 359 -11.51 2.39 1.10
N VAL A 360 -12.10 1.22 0.96
CA VAL A 360 -13.15 0.98 -0.05
C VAL A 360 -14.41 1.77 0.35
N ASN A 361 -15.15 2.32 -0.61
CA ASN A 361 -16.16 3.36 -0.34
C ASN A 361 -17.58 3.02 -0.78
#